data_AF-A0A6H1ZYX6-F1
#
_entry.id   AF-A0A6H1ZYX6-F1
#
_cell.length_a   1.000
_cell.length_b   1.000
_cell.length_c   1.000
_cell.angle_alpha   90.00
_cell.angle_beta   90.00
_cell.angle_gamma   90.00
#
_symmetry.space_group_name_H-M   'P 1'
#
loop_
_entity.id
_entity.type
_entity.pdbx_description
1 polymer ?
#
loop_
_entity_poly.entity_id
_entity_poly.type
_entity_poly.pdbx_seq_one_letter_code
_entity_poly.pdbx_strand_id
1 'polypeptide(L)'
;MRMINQNDLEYLQDIMERGNITADQANVEMVRMARVRVINGSMPASVRKALNTAVKNGELMHKSKSGKKPEVYYHPNFEHLANEERNRIEKNTIDALLKICGSEVADNAPS
;
A
#
# COMPACT_ATOMS: atom_id res chain seq x y z
N MET A 1 8.67 -4.94 5.51
CA MET A 1 7.32 -4.38 5.79
C MET A 1 6.70 -5.11 6.98
N ARG A 2 6.14 -4.41 7.97
CA ARG A 2 5.37 -5.07 9.05
C ARG A 2 3.99 -5.40 8.50
N MET A 3 3.68 -6.68 8.35
CA MET A 3 2.30 -7.10 8.11
C MET A 3 1.52 -6.94 9.41
N ILE A 4 0.28 -6.45 9.30
CA ILE A 4 -0.69 -6.53 10.40
C ILE A 4 -0.92 -8.02 10.67
N ASN A 5 -0.67 -8.45 11.89
CA ASN A 5 -0.90 -9.84 12.29
C ASN A 5 -2.32 -10.02 12.84
N GLN A 6 -2.68 -11.27 13.16
CA GLN A 6 -4.00 -11.59 13.67
C GLN A 6 -4.33 -10.86 14.98
N ASN A 7 -3.37 -10.75 15.90
CA ASN A 7 -3.57 -10.05 17.17
C ASN A 7 -3.83 -8.55 16.97
N ASP A 8 -3.12 -7.92 16.03
CA ASP A 8 -3.32 -6.52 15.67
C ASP A 8 -4.74 -6.31 15.09
N LEU A 9 -5.26 -7.27 14.31
CA LEU A 9 -6.64 -7.23 13.78
C LEU A 9 -7.69 -7.46 14.85
N GLU A 10 -7.51 -8.47 15.71
CA GLU A 10 -8.42 -8.78 16.82
C GLU A 10 -8.53 -7.60 17.79
N TYR A 11 -7.40 -6.94 18.09
CA TYR A 11 -7.40 -5.73 18.89
C TYR A 11 -8.25 -4.61 18.25
N LEU A 12 -8.03 -4.31 16.96
CA LEU A 12 -8.77 -3.28 16.25
C LEU A 12 -10.27 -3.60 16.15
N GLN A 13 -10.62 -4.88 15.98
CA GLN A 13 -12.01 -5.35 15.98
C GLN A 13 -12.67 -5.16 17.35
N ASP A 14 -12.02 -5.60 18.44
CA ASP A 14 -12.54 -5.47 19.80
C ASP A 14 -12.80 -4.00 20.18
N ILE A 15 -11.84 -3.09 19.91
CA ILE A 15 -12.04 -1.68 20.24
C ILE A 15 -13.08 -0.99 19.33
N MET A 16 -13.29 -1.49 18.11
CA MET A 16 -14.33 -1.00 17.22
C MET A 16 -15.72 -1.49 17.68
N GLU A 17 -15.85 -2.76 18.04
CA GLU A 17 -17.10 -3.36 18.56
C GLU A 17 -17.55 -2.70 19.87
N ARG A 18 -16.59 -2.29 20.71
CA ARG A 18 -16.84 -1.50 21.93
C ARG A 18 -17.22 -0.05 21.65
N GLY A 19 -17.16 0.40 20.40
CA GLY A 19 -17.47 1.78 20.00
C GLY A 19 -16.38 2.80 20.35
N ASN A 20 -15.16 2.36 20.69
CA ASN A 20 -14.05 3.27 21.02
C ASN A 20 -13.49 3.96 19.78
N ILE A 21 -13.56 3.30 18.63
CA ILE A 21 -13.17 3.85 17.33
C ILE A 21 -14.21 3.52 16.27
N THR A 22 -14.31 4.39 15.27
CA THR A 22 -15.09 4.15 14.05
C THR A 22 -14.33 3.27 13.06
N ALA A 23 -15.03 2.70 12.08
CA ALA A 23 -14.40 1.97 10.98
C ALA A 23 -13.42 2.85 10.18
N ASP A 24 -13.67 4.15 10.07
CA ASP A 24 -12.77 5.10 9.41
C ASP A 24 -11.47 5.25 10.20
N GLN A 25 -11.56 5.39 11.53
CA GLN A 25 -10.39 5.44 12.42
C GLN A 25 -9.62 4.12 12.42
N ALA A 26 -10.30 2.97 12.39
CA ALA A 26 -9.65 1.67 12.27
C ALA A 26 -8.84 1.57 10.97
N ASN A 27 -9.34 2.10 9.85
CA ASN A 27 -8.60 2.14 8.59
C ASN A 27 -7.32 2.97 8.67
N VAL A 28 -7.35 4.10 9.41
CA VAL A 28 -6.18 4.95 9.63
C VAL A 28 -5.17 4.23 10.52
N GLU A 29 -5.61 3.64 11.63
CA GLU A 29 -4.75 2.91 12.56
C GLU A 29 -4.08 1.71 11.91
N MET A 30 -4.78 0.98 11.03
CA MET A 30 -4.15 -0.07 10.23
C MET A 30 -2.94 0.43 9.44
N VAL A 31 -3.02 1.61 8.81
CA VAL A 31 -1.88 2.18 8.08
C VAL A 31 -0.75 2.57 9.04
N ARG A 32 -1.09 3.13 10.21
CA ARG A 32 -0.11 3.51 11.23
C ARG A 32 0.65 2.29 11.77
N MET A 33 -0.07 1.21 12.07
CA MET A 33 0.51 -0.07 12.54
C MET A 33 1.36 -0.75 11.46
N ALA A 34 0.86 -0.80 10.22
CA ALA A 34 1.59 -1.35 9.07
C ALA A 34 2.78 -0.48 8.60
N ARG A 35 2.83 0.77 9.06
CA ARG A 35 3.75 1.87 8.67
C ARG A 35 3.53 2.38 7.24
N VAL A 36 3.22 1.49 6.30
CA VAL A 36 2.95 1.80 4.89
C VAL A 36 1.77 0.94 4.43
N ARG A 37 0.88 1.50 3.61
CA ARG A 37 -0.17 0.78 2.88
C ARG A 37 -0.04 1.11 1.40
N VAL A 38 0.30 0.08 0.62
CA VAL A 38 0.35 0.18 -0.85
C VAL A 38 -1.04 -0.08 -1.42
N ILE A 39 -1.46 0.75 -2.37
CA ILE A 39 -2.75 0.60 -3.06
C ILE A 39 -2.55 -0.22 -4.34
N ASN A 40 -2.82 -1.51 -4.23
CA ASN A 40 -2.78 -2.46 -5.34
C ASN A 40 -4.22 -2.77 -5.79
N GLY A 41 -4.80 -1.89 -6.60
CA GLY A 41 -6.15 -2.07 -7.16
C GLY A 41 -7.20 -1.11 -6.61
N SER A 42 -8.47 -1.51 -6.68
CA SER A 42 -9.58 -0.68 -6.22
C SER A 42 -9.65 -0.62 -4.69
N MET A 43 -9.91 0.56 -4.16
CA MET A 43 -10.17 0.79 -2.74
C MET A 43 -11.56 1.41 -2.58
N PRO A 44 -12.38 0.95 -1.61
CA PRO A 44 -13.70 1.54 -1.35
C PRO A 44 -13.61 3.05 -1.15
N ALA A 45 -14.58 3.78 -1.69
CA ALA A 45 -14.59 5.25 -1.66
C ALA A 45 -14.61 5.81 -0.23
N SER A 46 -15.33 5.15 0.70
CA SER A 46 -15.35 5.49 2.12
C SER A 46 -13.95 5.39 2.75
N VAL A 47 -13.26 4.27 2.54
CA VAL A 47 -11.89 4.06 3.04
C VAL A 47 -10.93 5.10 2.48
N ARG A 48 -10.99 5.38 1.17
CA ARG A 48 -10.15 6.42 0.54
C ARG A 48 -10.43 7.80 1.14
N LYS A 49 -11.71 8.13 1.39
CA LYS A 49 -12.11 9.39 2.02
C LYS A 49 -11.54 9.49 3.44
N ALA A 50 -11.65 8.44 4.25
CA ALA A 50 -11.10 8.39 5.60
C ALA A 50 -9.58 8.62 5.62
N LEU A 51 -8.84 7.90 4.76
CA LEU A 51 -7.38 8.05 4.68
C LEU A 51 -6.98 9.46 4.19
N ASN A 52 -7.71 10.04 3.23
CA ASN A 52 -7.44 11.41 2.79
C ASN A 52 -7.73 12.44 3.87
N THR A 53 -8.75 12.24 4.70
CA THR A 53 -9.01 13.09 5.87
C THR A 53 -7.85 12.99 6.87
N ALA A 54 -7.38 11.78 7.17
CA ALA A 54 -6.23 11.57 8.03
C ALA A 54 -4.95 12.23 7.50
N VAL A 55 -4.77 12.27 6.17
CA VAL A 55 -3.66 13.02 5.54
C VAL A 55 -3.81 14.52 5.77
N LYS A 56 -5.01 15.08 5.62
CA LYS A 56 -5.27 16.50 5.89
C LYS A 56 -5.04 16.87 7.35
N ASN A 57 -5.31 15.94 8.26
CA ASN A 57 -5.09 16.11 9.70
C ASN A 57 -3.63 15.89 10.12
N GLY A 58 -2.74 15.44 9.22
CA GLY A 58 -1.34 15.13 9.53
C GLY A 58 -1.10 13.79 10.21
N GLU A 59 -2.13 12.95 10.34
CA GLU A 59 -2.03 11.61 10.94
C GLU A 59 -1.33 10.62 10.00
N LEU A 60 -1.49 10.83 8.70
CA LEU A 60 -0.87 10.06 7.63
C LEU A 60 -0.25 11.00 6.59
N MET A 61 0.60 10.42 5.76
CA MET A 61 1.12 11.04 4.54
C MET A 61 0.72 10.21 3.33
N HIS A 62 0.73 10.83 2.15
CA HIS A 62 0.30 10.21 0.91
C HIS A 62 1.27 10.50 -0.23
N LYS A 63 1.48 9.51 -1.10
CA LYS A 63 2.13 9.70 -2.40
C LYS A 63 1.24 9.10 -3.48
N SER A 64 0.87 9.94 -4.45
CA SER A 64 0.09 9.53 -5.61
C SER A 64 0.88 8.57 -6.51
N LYS A 65 0.16 7.81 -7.33
CA LYS A 65 0.75 6.95 -8.37
C LYS A 65 1.58 7.81 -9.34
N SER A 66 2.77 7.33 -9.69
CA SER A 66 3.65 7.99 -10.67
C SER A 66 4.37 6.93 -11.50
N GLY A 67 4.15 6.90 -12.81
CA GLY A 67 4.68 5.85 -13.68
C GLY A 67 4.26 4.45 -13.20
N LYS A 68 5.26 3.60 -12.91
CA LYS A 68 5.06 2.26 -12.34
C LYS A 68 5.13 2.24 -10.81
N LYS A 69 5.43 3.37 -10.16
CA LYS A 69 5.37 3.49 -8.70
C LYS A 69 3.92 3.54 -8.24
N PRO A 70 3.49 2.63 -7.34
CA PRO A 70 2.12 2.59 -6.86
C PRO A 70 1.79 3.81 -6.00
N GLU A 71 0.48 4.02 -5.80
CA GLU A 71 -0.06 4.93 -4.78
C GLU A 71 0.15 4.32 -3.39
N VAL A 72 0.51 5.15 -2.40
CA VAL A 72 0.70 4.71 -1.02
C VAL A 72 0.18 5.73 -0.01
N TYR A 73 -0.33 5.21 1.11
CA TYR A 73 -0.52 5.95 2.36
C TYR A 73 0.50 5.44 3.37
N TYR A 74 1.07 6.31 4.20
CA TYR A 74 2.12 5.91 5.14
C TYR A 74 2.13 6.77 6.39
N HIS A 75 2.69 6.22 7.46
CA HIS A 75 2.91 6.93 8.70
C HIS A 75 3.99 8.02 8.49
N PRO A 76 3.82 9.27 8.99
CA PRO A 76 4.72 10.39 8.70
C PRO A 76 6.21 10.10 8.92
N ASN A 77 6.55 9.39 10.00
CA ASN A 77 7.94 9.03 10.35
C ASN A 77 8.59 7.96 9.46
N PHE A 78 7.86 7.37 8.51
CA PHE A 78 8.31 6.20 7.73
C PHE A 78 8.31 6.47 6.21
N GLU A 79 8.60 7.71 5.80
CA GLU A 79 8.71 8.06 4.38
C GLU A 79 9.73 7.20 3.63
N HIS A 80 10.86 6.86 4.26
CA HIS A 80 11.87 6.00 3.68
C HIS A 80 11.29 4.63 3.28
N LEU A 81 10.49 3.99 4.14
CA LEU A 81 9.81 2.73 3.83
C LEU A 81 8.80 2.90 2.69
N ALA A 82 8.09 4.02 2.65
CA ALA A 82 7.16 4.31 1.56
C ALA A 82 7.89 4.40 0.22
N ASN A 83 9.07 5.02 0.18
CA ASN A 83 9.90 5.10 -1.01
C ASN A 83 10.48 3.73 -1.40
N GLU A 84 10.99 2.97 -0.44
CA GLU A 84 11.53 1.62 -0.65
C GLU A 84 10.48 0.68 -1.27
N GLU A 85 9.28 0.60 -0.69
CA GLU A 85 8.22 -0.27 -1.20
C GLU A 85 7.77 0.14 -2.61
N ARG A 86 7.67 1.44 -2.89
CA ARG A 86 7.34 1.94 -4.23
C ARG A 86 8.40 1.58 -5.26
N ASN A 87 9.68 1.76 -4.92
CA ASN A 87 10.79 1.44 -5.80
C ASN A 87 10.89 -0.07 -6.04
N ARG A 88 10.68 -0.89 -5.00
CA ARG A 88 10.66 -2.34 -5.11
C ARG A 88 9.57 -2.82 -6.06
N ILE A 89 8.35 -2.29 -5.93
CA ILE A 89 7.22 -2.67 -6.78
C ILE A 89 7.43 -2.20 -8.23
N GLU A 90 7.97 -0.99 -8.42
CA GLU A 90 8.34 -0.51 -9.76
C GLU A 90 9.36 -1.43 -10.43
N LYS A 91 10.45 -1.77 -9.73
CA LYS A 91 11.47 -2.69 -10.24
C LYS A 91 10.87 -4.03 -10.61
N ASN A 92 10.10 -4.65 -9.72
CA ASN A 92 9.46 -5.94 -9.98
C ASN A 92 8.51 -5.88 -11.19
N THR A 93 7.83 -4.75 -11.38
CA THR A 93 6.94 -4.55 -12.54
C THR A 93 7.73 -4.46 -13.84
N ILE A 94 8.86 -3.73 -13.84
CA ILE A 94 9.74 -3.62 -15.00
C ILE A 94 10.36 -4.98 -15.34
N ASP A 95 10.88 -5.69 -14.33
CA ASP A 95 11.49 -7.01 -14.51
C ASP A 95 10.49 -8.02 -15.09
N ALA A 96 9.22 -8.00 -14.63
CA ALA A 96 8.16 -8.84 -15.16
C ALA A 96 7.84 -8.52 -16.64
N LEU A 97 7.81 -7.23 -17.01
CA LEU A 97 7.58 -6.80 -18.39
C LEU A 97 8.74 -7.22 -19.31
N LEU A 98 9.98 -7.05 -18.86
CA LEU A 98 11.16 -7.47 -19.62
C LEU A 98 11.19 -8.97 -19.86
N LYS A 99 10.77 -9.78 -18.88
CA LYS A 99 10.68 -11.24 -19.05
C LYS A 99 9.68 -11.64 -20.13
N ILE A 100 8.53 -10.96 -20.20
CA ILE A 100 7.51 -11.22 -21.22
C ILE A 100 8.05 -10.82 -22.60
N CYS A 101 8.56 -9.59 -22.74
CA CYS A 101 9.06 -9.09 -24.02
C CYS A 101 10.33 -9.79 -24.51
N GLY A 102 11.21 -10.23 -23.61
CA GLY A 102 12.44 -10.96 -23.94
C GLY A 102 12.22 -12.44 -24.26
N SER A 103 11.02 -12.98 -23.99
CA SER A 103 10.69 -14.38 -24.27
C SER A 103 10.25 -14.66 -25.71
N GLU A 104 10.13 -13.64 -26.57
CA GLU A 104 9.66 -13.79 -27.96
C GLU A 104 10.78 -13.93 -29.01
N VAL A 105 12.07 -13.91 -28.63
CA VAL A 105 13.20 -13.83 -29.60
C VAL A 105 14.00 -15.14 -29.73
N ALA A 106 13.59 -16.23 -29.06
CA ALA A 106 14.39 -17.47 -28.99
C ALA A 106 13.93 -18.64 -29.90
N ASP A 107 12.93 -18.45 -30.78
CA ASP A 107 12.34 -19.56 -31.56
C ASP A 107 12.48 -19.44 -33.10
N ASN A 108 13.45 -18.68 -33.62
CA ASN A 108 13.74 -18.70 -35.06
C ASN A 108 15.24 -18.61 -35.36
N ALA A 109 15.92 -19.75 -35.28
CA ALA A 109 17.19 -19.98 -35.96
C ALA A 109 16.97 -21.09 -37.00
N PRO A 110 16.99 -20.80 -38.32
CA PRO A 110 16.93 -21.84 -39.34
C PRO A 110 18.23 -22.66 -39.32
N SER A 111 18.07 -23.98 -39.35
CA SER A 111 19.15 -24.98 -39.53
C SER A 111 19.77 -24.91 -40.92
#